data_AF-A0A964R3V5-F1
#
_entry.id   AF-A0A964R3V5-F1
#
_cell.length_a   1.000
_cell.length_b   1.000
_cell.length_c   1.000
_cell.angle_alpha   90.00
_cell.angle_beta   90.00
_cell.angle_gamma   90.00
#
_symmetry.space_group_name_H-M   'P 1'
#
loop_
_entity.id
_entity.type
_entity.pdbx_description
1 polymer ?
#
loop_
_entity_poly.entity_id
_entity_poly.type
_entity_poly.pdbx_seq_one_letter_code
_entity_poly.pdbx_strand_id
1 'polypeptide(L)'
;HADAAYSGKPLADYFAEKGVRNHVHEKGAVNRPLTEEQKHANRRKSTIRARVEHPFAFMEQSLGGIYNRCIGLVRNTHQIGMMNLAYNLCRSAQLLRVTA
;
A
#
# COMPACT_ATOMS: atom_id res chain seq x y z
N HIS A 1 -5.28 12.38 -1.77
CA HIS A 1 -5.13 12.96 -3.13
C HIS A 1 -3.63 13.04 -3.41
N ALA A 2 -3.00 11.97 -3.94
CA ALA A 2 -1.54 11.90 -4.12
C ALA A 2 -1.11 11.06 -5.35
N ASP A 3 -1.95 10.09 -5.77
CA ASP A 3 -1.64 9.17 -6.89
C ASP A 3 -1.49 9.84 -8.27
N ALA A 4 -1.90 11.11 -8.42
CA ALA A 4 -1.74 11.83 -9.68
C ALA A 4 -0.27 12.08 -10.04
N ALA A 5 0.60 12.25 -9.03
CA ALA A 5 2.03 12.50 -9.23
C ALA A 5 2.79 11.28 -9.79
N TYR A 6 2.22 10.08 -9.65
CA TYR A 6 2.82 8.83 -10.12
C TYR A 6 2.26 8.36 -11.46
N SER A 7 1.56 9.22 -12.20
CA SER A 7 0.93 8.87 -13.49
C SER A 7 1.50 9.70 -14.62
N GLY A 8 1.60 9.12 -15.82
CA GLY A 8 2.04 9.83 -17.02
C GLY A 8 3.11 9.10 -17.83
N LYS A 9 3.42 9.68 -18.99
CA LYS A 9 4.35 9.12 -19.96
C LYS A 9 5.78 8.91 -19.40
N PRO A 10 6.38 9.83 -18.64
CA PRO A 10 7.74 9.64 -18.12
C PRO A 10 7.86 8.41 -17.21
N LEU A 11 6.86 8.15 -16.36
CA LEU A 11 6.88 7.00 -15.47
C LEU A 11 6.56 5.70 -16.20
N ALA A 12 5.68 5.74 -17.21
CA ALA A 12 5.42 4.60 -18.07
C ALA A 12 6.67 4.18 -18.87
N ASP A 13 7.41 5.16 -19.40
CA ASP A 13 8.66 4.94 -20.13
C ASP A 13 9.74 4.38 -19.19
N TYR A 14 9.83 4.90 -17.96
CA TYR A 14 10.70 4.34 -16.92
C TYR A 14 10.38 2.87 -16.59
N PHE A 15 9.09 2.54 -16.42
CA PHE A 15 8.69 1.15 -16.17
C PHE A 15 9.02 0.24 -17.35
N ALA A 16 8.83 0.73 -18.59
CA ALA A 16 9.19 -0.01 -19.79
C ALA A 16 10.71 -0.27 -19.88
N GLU A 17 11.54 0.75 -19.61
CA GLU A 17 13.00 0.61 -19.57
C GLU A 17 13.44 -0.44 -18.54
N LYS A 18 12.79 -0.47 -17.37
CA LYS A 18 13.06 -1.45 -16.31
C LYS A 18 12.41 -2.82 -16.54
N GLY A 19 11.66 -3.01 -17.62
CA GLY A 19 10.94 -4.27 -17.89
C GLY A 19 9.82 -4.57 -16.88
N VAL A 20 9.33 -3.56 -16.16
CA VAL A 20 8.29 -3.69 -15.12
C VAL A 20 6.93 -3.35 -15.71
N ARG A 21 5.92 -4.18 -15.41
CA ARG A 21 4.54 -3.87 -15.79
C ARG A 21 4.02 -2.68 -14.97
N ASN A 22 3.52 -1.66 -15.67
CA ASN A 22 2.93 -0.51 -15.01
C ASN A 22 1.58 -0.88 -14.36
N HIS A 23 1.57 -0.91 -13.03
CA HIS A 23 0.37 -1.16 -12.22
C HIS A 23 -0.14 0.10 -11.50
N VAL A 24 0.27 1.28 -11.92
CA VAL A 24 -0.26 2.54 -11.38
C VAL A 24 -1.75 2.66 -11.70
N HIS A 25 -2.51 3.22 -10.76
CA HIS A 25 -3.93 3.50 -10.93
C HIS A 25 -4.17 4.57 -11.99
N GLU A 26 -5.11 4.31 -12.90
CA GLU A 26 -5.51 5.30 -13.89
C GLU A 26 -6.47 6.31 -13.25
N LYS A 27 -6.26 7.60 -13.54
CA LYS A 27 -7.09 8.68 -13.02
C LYS A 27 -7.90 9.29 -14.17
N GLY A 28 -9.19 9.51 -13.95
CA GLY A 28 -10.01 10.30 -14.87
C GLY A 28 -9.54 11.75 -14.90
N ALA A 29 -9.67 12.41 -16.04
CA ALA A 29 -9.37 13.83 -16.20
C ALA A 29 -10.66 14.64 -16.42
N VAL A 30 -10.56 15.96 -16.31
CA VAL A 30 -11.66 16.87 -16.65
C VAL A 30 -12.08 16.57 -18.10
N ASN A 31 -13.37 16.32 -18.31
CA ASN A 31 -13.97 15.93 -19.59
C ASN A 31 -13.46 14.59 -20.19
N ARG A 32 -12.73 13.77 -19.42
CA ARG A 32 -12.32 12.43 -19.82
C ARG A 32 -12.50 11.45 -18.65
N PRO A 33 -13.74 10.97 -18.42
CA PRO A 33 -14.00 9.98 -17.38
C PRO A 33 -13.28 8.66 -17.69
N LEU A 34 -13.06 7.86 -16.66
CA LEU A 34 -12.56 6.49 -16.82
C LEU A 34 -13.61 5.66 -17.56
N THR A 35 -13.16 4.91 -18.56
CA THR A 35 -13.95 3.86 -19.21
C THR A 35 -14.25 2.72 -18.22
N GLU A 36 -15.27 1.91 -18.51
CA GLU A 36 -15.60 0.76 -17.67
C GLU A 36 -14.44 -0.24 -17.57
N GLU A 37 -13.73 -0.48 -18.67
CA GLU A 37 -12.53 -1.33 -18.69
C GLU A 37 -11.44 -0.80 -17.73
N GLN A 38 -11.17 0.51 -17.75
CA GLN A 38 -10.21 1.13 -16.84
C GLN A 38 -10.67 1.03 -15.38
N LYS A 39 -11.97 1.19 -15.11
CA LYS A 39 -12.53 0.99 -13.76
C LYS A 39 -12.34 -0.44 -13.29
N HIS A 40 -12.60 -1.44 -14.14
CA HIS A 40 -12.37 -2.84 -13.82
C HIS A 40 -10.88 -3.14 -13.56
N ALA A 41 -9.98 -2.61 -14.38
CA ALA A 41 -8.53 -2.75 -14.17
C ALA A 41 -8.08 -2.12 -12.85
N ASN A 42 -8.55 -0.90 -12.56
CA ASN A 42 -8.33 -0.22 -11.29
C ASN A 42 -8.91 -1.00 -10.11
N ARG A 43 -10.09 -1.61 -10.24
CA ARG A 43 -10.68 -2.44 -9.18
C ARG A 43 -9.78 -3.61 -8.82
N ARG A 44 -9.22 -4.30 -9.82
CA ARG A 44 -8.26 -5.41 -9.60
C ARG A 44 -7.00 -4.94 -8.88
N LYS A 45 -6.44 -3.78 -9.27
CA LYS A 45 -5.28 -3.16 -8.61
C LYS A 45 -5.61 -2.81 -7.15
N SER A 46 -6.77 -2.17 -6.92
CA SER A 46 -7.25 -1.79 -5.59
C SER A 46 -7.46 -2.97 -4.65
N THR A 47 -7.95 -4.11 -5.14
CA THR A 47 -8.14 -5.31 -4.30
C THR A 47 -6.82 -5.81 -3.69
N ILE A 48 -5.73 -5.74 -4.46
CA ILE A 48 -4.39 -6.12 -3.97
C ILE A 48 -3.87 -5.04 -3.01
N ARG A 49 -3.98 -3.76 -3.39
CA ARG A 49 -3.56 -2.62 -2.56
C ARG A 49 -4.21 -2.64 -1.19
N ALA A 50 -5.51 -2.87 -1.10
CA ALA A 50 -6.24 -2.90 0.17
C ALA A 50 -5.63 -3.92 1.15
N ARG A 51 -5.21 -5.10 0.69
CA ARG A 51 -4.57 -6.11 1.53
C ARG A 51 -3.23 -5.64 2.09
N VAL A 52 -2.49 -4.85 1.32
CA VAL A 52 -1.19 -4.29 1.72
C VAL A 52 -1.38 -3.07 2.63
N GLU A 53 -2.37 -2.23 2.35
CA GLU A 53 -2.69 -1.02 3.12
C GLU A 53 -3.27 -1.34 4.51
N HIS A 54 -3.96 -2.48 4.67
CA HIS A 54 -4.50 -2.92 5.97
C HIS A 54 -3.45 -3.01 7.11
N PRO A 55 -2.29 -3.69 6.93
CA PRO A 55 -1.21 -3.66 7.90
C PRO A 55 -0.78 -2.25 8.29
N PHE A 56 -0.56 -1.37 7.32
CA PHE A 56 -0.13 0.00 7.58
C PHE A 56 -1.21 0.80 8.32
N ALA A 57 -2.47 0.68 7.93
CA ALA A 57 -3.58 1.32 8.63
C ALA A 57 -3.67 0.85 10.09
N PHE A 58 -3.45 -0.44 10.35
CA PHE A 58 -3.39 -0.97 11.72
C PHE A 58 -2.21 -0.40 12.51
N MET A 59 -1.01 -0.36 11.90
CA MET A 59 0.17 0.21 12.56
C MET A 59 -0.05 1.69 12.90
N GLU A 60 -0.61 2.45 11.96
CA GLU A 60 -0.89 3.87 12.15
C GLU A 60 -1.90 4.11 13.27
N GLN A 61 -3.02 3.37 13.27
CA GLN A 61 -4.13 3.60 14.20
C GLN A 61 -3.93 2.93 15.57
N SER A 62 -3.38 1.72 15.60
CA SER A 62 -3.30 0.87 16.80
C SER A 62 -1.92 0.83 17.45
N LEU A 63 -0.84 1.12 16.71
CA LEU A 63 0.53 1.08 17.23
C LEU A 63 1.16 2.46 17.42
N GLY A 64 0.38 3.54 17.28
CA GLY A 64 0.80 4.91 17.57
C GLY A 64 1.53 5.62 16.42
N GLY A 65 1.39 5.11 15.19
CA GLY A 65 1.96 5.71 13.99
C GLY A 65 3.10 4.90 13.37
N ILE A 66 3.33 5.10 12.07
CA ILE A 66 4.45 4.50 11.34
C ILE A 66 5.66 5.45 11.35
N TYR A 67 6.13 5.82 12.53
CA TYR A 67 7.37 6.59 12.68
C TYR A 67 8.13 6.17 13.93
N ASN A 68 9.46 6.31 13.87
CA ASN A 68 10.33 5.96 14.97
C ASN A 68 11.29 7.11 15.28
N ARG A 69 11.46 7.40 16.57
CA ARG A 69 12.34 8.47 17.09
C ARG A 69 13.66 7.94 17.66
N CYS A 70 13.93 6.65 17.51
CA CYS A 70 15.17 6.04 17.99
C CYS A 70 16.39 6.61 17.27
N ILE A 71 17.49 6.79 18.00
CA ILE A 71 18.78 7.15 17.43
C ILE A 71 19.56 5.87 17.09
N GLY A 72 19.96 5.76 15.83
CA GLY A 72 20.76 4.66 15.28
C GLY A 72 19.95 3.62 14.51
N LEU A 73 20.55 3.09 13.43
CA LEU A 73 19.90 2.14 12.53
C LEU A 73 19.47 0.85 13.23
N VAL A 74 20.34 0.28 14.07
CA VAL A 74 20.06 -0.98 14.80
C VAL A 74 18.78 -0.88 15.64
N ARG A 75 18.61 0.23 16.37
CA ARG A 75 17.41 0.47 17.19
C ARG A 75 16.18 0.69 16.31
N ASN A 76 16.33 1.39 15.19
CA ASN A 76 15.24 1.58 14.24
C ASN A 76 14.76 0.27 13.64
N THR A 77 15.68 -0.57 13.17
CA THR A 77 15.38 -1.89 12.62
C THR A 77 14.69 -2.77 13.66
N HIS A 78 15.16 -2.77 14.91
CA HIS A 78 14.53 -3.53 15.99
C HIS A 78 13.07 -3.10 16.21
N GLN A 79 12.80 -1.79 16.32
CA GLN A 79 11.44 -1.29 16.53
C GLN A 79 10.50 -1.61 15.35
N ILE A 80 10.99 -1.51 14.11
CA ILE A 80 10.21 -1.94 12.93
C ILE A 80 9.88 -3.43 13.03
N GLY A 81 10.84 -4.27 13.44
CA GLY A 81 10.63 -5.69 13.69
C GLY A 81 9.56 -5.94 14.76
N MET A 82 9.62 -5.21 15.87
CA MET A 82 8.64 -5.32 16.96
C MET A 82 7.23 -4.89 16.52
N MET A 83 7.12 -3.83 15.72
CA MET A 83 5.85 -3.37 15.14
C MET A 83 5.23 -4.42 14.22
N ASN A 84 6.04 -5.04 13.35
CA ASN A 84 5.61 -6.14 12.49
C ASN A 84 5.18 -7.37 13.29
N LEU A 85 5.91 -7.71 14.34
CA LEU A 85 5.57 -8.81 15.24
C LEU A 85 4.23 -8.57 15.93
N ALA A 86 4.03 -7.38 16.50
CA ALA A 86 2.78 -6.99 17.15
C ALA A 86 1.59 -7.08 16.18
N TYR A 87 1.73 -6.56 14.96
CA TYR A 87 0.72 -6.69 13.92
C TYR A 87 0.37 -8.17 13.64
N ASN A 88 1.38 -9.02 13.45
CA ASN A 88 1.16 -10.44 13.15
C ASN A 88 0.44 -11.18 14.29
N LEU A 89 0.78 -10.88 15.55
CA LEU A 89 0.10 -11.47 16.71
C LEU A 89 -1.37 -11.04 16.79
N CYS A 90 -1.65 -9.74 16.64
CA CYS A 90 -3.02 -9.23 16.62
C CYS A 90 -3.82 -9.82 15.45
N ARG A 91 -3.21 -9.90 14.26
CA ARG A 91 -3.84 -10.46 13.07
C ARG A 91 -4.15 -11.95 13.25
N SER A 92 -3.22 -12.73 13.81
CA SER A 92 -3.43 -14.14 14.11
C SER A 92 -4.62 -14.33 15.05
N ALA A 93 -4.69 -13.55 16.14
CA ALA A 93 -5.81 -13.62 17.08
C ALA A 93 -7.16 -13.31 16.41
N GLN A 94 -7.21 -12.33 15.49
CA GLN A 94 -8.42 -12.04 14.71
C GLN A 94 -8.82 -13.20 13.80
N LEU A 95 -7.86 -13.78 13.08
CA LEU A 95 -8.12 -14.89 12.17
C LEU A 95 -8.65 -16.11 12.93
N LEU A 96 -8.03 -16.46 14.05
CA LEU A 96 -8.46 -17.57 14.89
C LEU A 96 -9.89 -17.38 15.43
N ARG A 97 -10.28 -16.14 15.75
CA ARG A 97 -11.66 -15.82 16.19
C ARG A 97 -12.70 -15.91 15.09
N VAL A 98 -12.33 -15.68 13.83
CA VAL A 98 -13.24 -15.76 12.69
C VAL A 98 -13.42 -17.20 12.22
N THR A 99 -12.44 -18.06 12.47
CA THR A 99 -12.45 -19.47 12.09
C THR A 99 -13.05 -20.41 13.15
N ALA A 100 -13.22 -19.92 14.39
CA ALA A 100 -13.86 -20.64 15.50
C ALA A 100 -15.37 -20.39 15.50
#